data_AF-A0A6G0W8T4-F1
#
_entry.id   AF-A0A6G0W8T4-F1
#
_cell.length_a   1.000
_cell.length_b   1.000
_cell.length_c   1.000
_cell.angle_alpha   90.00
_cell.angle_beta   90.00
_cell.angle_gamma   90.00
#
_symmetry.space_group_name_H-M   'P 1'
#
loop_
_entity.id
_entity.type
_entity.pdbx_description
1 polymer ?
#
loop_
_entity_poly.entity_id
_entity_poly.type
_entity_poly.pdbx_seq_one_letter_code
_entity_poly.pdbx_strand_id
1 'polypeptide(L)'
;MGRKHRPSGHKHPLPVDFFVCPQTAPHEESALIQTGLTALTHLVRDSQLENGPIAWKPYYDSDGLQIYLATELGSSENIIFMSVTEVEGTLEEAAALHTADTTEEYRKFSERYSKDLIDCAVLKTLAAPTREHPHNYIGLKWVTLEGPPTIRNRDYCFIECRDEFSINDVNGWARVLHSVDLPWVPDLRESMEFVRAVYENSGIVFKESEKPGFLQIYQLYNTNLRGKVPLWVQRFGIKRRARSLLAYDSYFRAMRLGHVPLLRENELVPASSRRKCFLCQTSFGPFAKRYNCRRCGEVVCRQCNKKWEITDDLQITRFVRICFKCSSGPPRAFFDDSEDGDSSLDGGSRAMSEPNIPHGHYRHSMKQGLNRPQAALDDVDRPRQMMRLSSGPPVQKKKDHRPHIPQRHSVQRTSRSGYDDNTVSREELVGLYRQLKQMKVDGDVAAA
;
A
#
# COMPACT_ATOMS: atom_id res chain seq x y z
N MET A 1 44.47 0.49 -10.46
CA MET A 1 43.85 1.78 -10.07
C MET A 1 42.50 1.49 -9.45
N GLY A 2 42.38 1.59 -8.12
CA GLY A 2 41.16 1.28 -7.39
C GLY A 2 40.05 2.29 -7.70
N ARG A 3 38.88 1.79 -8.12
CA ARG A 3 37.66 2.60 -8.16
C ARG A 3 37.32 2.99 -6.73
N LYS A 4 37.62 4.25 -6.38
CA LYS A 4 37.10 4.89 -5.16
C LYS A 4 35.58 4.88 -5.27
N HIS A 5 34.90 4.05 -4.47
CA HIS A 5 33.50 4.29 -4.14
C HIS A 5 33.41 5.70 -3.55
N ARG A 6 32.74 6.63 -4.23
CA ARG A 6 32.24 7.85 -3.60
C ARG A 6 31.02 7.43 -2.77
N PRO A 7 31.03 7.52 -1.43
CA PRO A 7 29.80 7.48 -0.67
C PRO A 7 29.21 8.89 -0.74
N SER A 8 28.44 9.20 -1.78
CA SER A 8 27.69 10.45 -1.86
C SER A 8 26.20 10.14 -1.85
N GLY A 9 25.75 9.46 -0.81
CA GLY A 9 24.33 9.38 -0.45
C GLY A 9 24.23 9.77 1.01
N HIS A 10 23.32 10.66 1.35
CA HIS A 10 22.98 10.93 2.74
C HIS A 10 22.59 9.61 3.42
N LYS A 11 22.98 9.43 4.69
CA LYS A 11 22.50 8.30 5.48
C LYS A 11 21.01 8.55 5.79
N HIS A 12 20.20 7.52 5.63
CA HIS A 12 18.81 7.54 6.10
C HIS A 12 18.74 7.18 7.59
N PRO A 13 17.77 7.71 8.35
CA PRO A 13 16.78 8.70 7.91
C PRO A 13 17.43 10.07 7.63
N LEU A 14 16.87 10.83 6.69
CA LEU A 14 17.28 12.19 6.40
C LEU A 14 17.09 13.08 7.65
N PRO A 15 17.89 14.15 7.79
CA PRO A 15 17.68 15.15 8.83
C PRO A 15 16.23 15.67 8.84
N VAL A 16 15.71 15.99 10.03
CA VAL A 16 14.31 16.43 10.22
C VAL A 16 14.01 17.70 9.43
N ASP A 17 15.01 18.55 9.24
CA ASP A 17 14.98 19.83 8.54
C ASP A 17 15.46 19.76 7.08
N PHE A 18 15.63 18.55 6.53
CA PHE A 18 16.11 18.37 5.15
C PHE A 18 15.19 19.03 4.13
N PHE A 19 13.87 18.91 4.30
CA PHE A 19 12.89 19.63 3.48
C PHE A 19 12.44 20.89 4.20
N VAL A 20 12.80 22.05 3.66
CA VAL A 20 12.35 23.34 4.19
C VAL A 20 11.02 23.70 3.55
N CYS A 21 9.92 23.43 4.26
CA CYS A 21 8.58 23.80 3.81
C CYS A 21 8.36 25.32 3.98
N PRO A 22 8.11 26.08 2.89
CA PRO A 22 7.82 27.50 3.00
C PRO A 22 6.43 27.73 3.62
N GLN A 23 6.21 28.95 4.11
CA GLN A 23 4.86 29.44 4.31
C GLN A 23 4.21 29.61 2.93
N THR A 24 3.04 29.01 2.74
CA THR A 24 2.25 29.11 1.51
C THR A 24 1.07 30.03 1.74
N ALA A 25 0.65 30.74 0.69
CA ALA A 25 -0.54 31.57 0.77
C ALA A 25 -1.80 30.69 0.89
N PRO A 26 -2.87 31.17 1.53
CA PRO A 26 -4.08 30.38 1.77
C PRO A 26 -4.70 29.78 0.51
N HIS A 27 -4.67 30.51 -0.62
CA HIS A 27 -5.20 30.04 -1.89
C HIS A 27 -4.39 28.88 -2.49
N GLU A 28 -3.08 28.81 -2.23
CA GLU A 28 -2.22 27.70 -2.66
C GLU A 28 -2.58 26.43 -1.89
N GLU A 29 -2.81 26.55 -0.57
CA GLU A 29 -3.27 25.43 0.27
C GLU A 29 -4.67 24.96 -0.14
N SER A 30 -5.59 25.88 -0.42
CA SER A 30 -6.92 25.56 -0.96
C SER A 30 -6.85 24.78 -2.27
N ALA A 31 -5.95 25.15 -3.19
CA ALA A 31 -5.75 24.43 -4.45
C ALA A 31 -5.20 23.01 -4.23
N LEU A 32 -4.28 22.84 -3.28
CA LEU A 32 -3.77 21.53 -2.89
C LEU A 32 -4.87 20.68 -2.24
N ILE A 33 -5.65 21.24 -1.32
CA ILE A 33 -6.80 20.57 -0.71
C ILE A 33 -7.77 20.07 -1.79
N GLN A 34 -8.10 20.92 -2.76
CA GLN A 34 -8.99 20.55 -3.87
C GLN A 34 -8.39 19.45 -4.75
N THR A 35 -7.07 19.44 -4.94
CA THR A 35 -6.35 18.37 -5.65
C THR A 35 -6.53 17.04 -4.93
N GLY A 36 -6.31 17.01 -3.61
CA GLY A 36 -6.49 15.81 -2.79
C GLY A 36 -7.92 15.28 -2.81
N LEU A 37 -8.90 16.18 -2.65
CA LEU A 37 -10.32 15.84 -2.73
C LEU A 37 -10.68 15.25 -4.10
N THR A 38 -10.21 15.87 -5.18
CA THR A 38 -10.48 15.41 -6.56
C THR A 38 -9.86 14.05 -6.81
N ALA A 39 -8.61 13.85 -6.37
CA ALA A 39 -7.94 12.56 -6.44
C ALA A 39 -8.71 11.46 -5.69
N LEU A 40 -9.27 11.76 -4.51
CA LEU A 40 -10.04 10.79 -3.73
C LEU A 40 -11.30 10.37 -4.48
N THR A 41 -12.03 11.33 -5.06
CA THR A 41 -13.21 11.05 -5.89
C THR A 41 -12.84 10.19 -7.10
N HIS A 42 -11.74 10.48 -7.78
CA HIS A 42 -11.27 9.66 -8.90
C HIS A 42 -10.89 8.25 -8.45
N LEU A 43 -10.19 8.08 -7.33
CA LEU A 43 -9.86 6.75 -6.79
C LEU A 43 -11.13 5.94 -6.54
N VAL A 44 -12.13 6.50 -5.84
CA VAL A 44 -13.39 5.81 -5.56
C VAL A 44 -14.09 5.43 -6.86
N ARG A 45 -14.20 6.37 -7.82
CA ARG A 45 -14.80 6.15 -9.13
C ARG A 45 -14.09 5.04 -9.92
N ASP A 46 -12.77 5.09 -9.98
CA ASP A 46 -11.93 4.22 -10.82
C ASP A 46 -11.74 2.81 -10.21
N SER A 47 -11.97 2.67 -8.90
CA SER A 47 -11.94 1.38 -8.18
C SER A 47 -13.17 0.49 -8.43
N GLN A 48 -14.17 0.97 -9.17
CA GLN A 48 -15.36 0.19 -9.50
C GLN A 48 -15.02 -0.90 -10.53
N LEU A 49 -15.24 -2.17 -10.15
CA LEU A 49 -15.06 -3.33 -11.04
C LEU A 49 -16.15 -3.42 -12.11
N GLU A 50 -17.38 -3.04 -11.76
CA GLU A 50 -18.54 -3.08 -12.64
C GLU A 50 -19.05 -1.66 -12.86
N ASN A 51 -19.46 -1.34 -14.09
CA ASN A 51 -19.97 -0.02 -14.48
C ASN A 51 -19.02 1.17 -14.17
N GLY A 52 -17.75 0.88 -13.91
CA GLY A 52 -16.69 1.87 -13.73
C GLY A 52 -16.11 2.38 -15.05
N PRO A 53 -15.34 3.48 -15.02
CA PRO A 53 -14.74 4.06 -16.23
C PRO A 53 -13.57 3.23 -16.78
N ILE A 54 -13.00 2.32 -15.99
CA ILE A 54 -11.86 1.49 -16.37
C ILE A 54 -12.35 0.08 -16.73
N ALA A 55 -11.98 -0.38 -17.92
CA ALA A 55 -12.21 -1.75 -18.36
C ALA A 55 -11.20 -2.72 -17.72
N TRP A 56 -11.48 -3.17 -16.50
CA TRP A 56 -10.63 -4.07 -15.73
C TRP A 56 -10.60 -5.49 -16.33
N LYS A 57 -9.41 -5.99 -16.66
CA LYS A 57 -9.19 -7.37 -17.15
C LYS A 57 -8.66 -8.26 -16.01
N PRO A 58 -9.28 -9.41 -15.72
CA PRO A 58 -8.77 -10.37 -14.75
C PRO A 58 -7.35 -10.84 -15.09
N TYR A 59 -6.48 -10.90 -14.09
CA TYR A 59 -5.07 -11.30 -14.23
C TYR A 59 -4.68 -12.44 -13.28
N TYR A 60 -5.22 -12.45 -12.07
CA TYR A 60 -4.96 -13.46 -11.06
C TYR A 60 -6.19 -13.64 -10.17
N ASP A 61 -6.49 -14.87 -9.76
CA ASP A 61 -7.52 -15.19 -8.78
C ASP A 61 -7.11 -16.46 -8.01
N SER A 62 -6.70 -16.31 -6.75
CA SER A 62 -6.47 -17.43 -5.84
C SER A 62 -6.41 -16.97 -4.39
N ASP A 63 -6.77 -17.86 -3.46
CA ASP A 63 -6.67 -17.67 -2.00
C ASP A 63 -7.36 -16.41 -1.47
N GLY A 64 -8.44 -15.99 -2.12
CA GLY A 64 -9.21 -14.80 -1.75
C GLY A 64 -8.55 -13.48 -2.17
N LEU A 65 -7.53 -13.53 -3.02
CA LEU A 65 -6.89 -12.37 -3.65
C LEU A 65 -7.15 -12.39 -5.16
N GLN A 66 -7.75 -11.31 -5.66
CA GLN A 66 -7.97 -11.08 -7.08
C GLN A 66 -7.11 -9.93 -7.56
N ILE A 67 -6.59 -10.02 -8.79
CA ILE A 67 -5.81 -8.96 -9.43
C ILE A 67 -6.39 -8.69 -10.81
N TYR A 68 -6.55 -7.42 -11.14
CA TYR A 68 -7.04 -6.92 -12.42
C TYR A 68 -6.03 -5.94 -13.02
N LEU A 69 -5.92 -5.92 -14.35
CA LEU A 69 -5.10 -4.96 -15.10
C LEU A 69 -5.99 -4.06 -15.96
N ALA A 70 -5.67 -2.77 -16.03
CA ALA A 70 -6.35 -1.86 -16.95
C ALA A 70 -5.70 -1.85 -18.35
N THR A 71 -4.40 -2.11 -18.42
CA THR A 71 -3.62 -2.16 -19.66
C THR A 71 -2.72 -3.38 -19.68
N GLU A 72 -2.28 -3.81 -20.86
CA GLU A 72 -1.34 -4.92 -20.99
C GLU A 72 0.03 -4.52 -20.44
N LEU A 73 0.71 -5.40 -19.70
CA LEU A 73 2.00 -5.09 -19.12
C LEU A 73 3.04 -4.75 -20.20
N GLY A 74 3.77 -3.65 -20.01
CA GLY A 74 4.75 -3.14 -20.97
C GLY A 74 4.16 -2.42 -22.19
N SER A 75 2.84 -2.33 -22.32
CA SER A 75 2.19 -1.52 -23.37
C SER A 75 2.12 -0.03 -23.03
N SER A 76 2.33 0.34 -21.77
CA SER A 76 2.26 1.70 -21.25
C SER A 76 3.44 1.98 -20.31
N GLU A 77 3.80 3.26 -20.18
CA GLU A 77 4.73 3.72 -19.14
C GLU A 77 4.13 3.62 -17.75
N ASN A 78 2.80 3.75 -17.64
CA ASN A 78 2.07 3.60 -16.39
C ASN A 78 1.73 2.13 -16.16
N ILE A 79 1.97 1.67 -14.94
CA ILE A 79 1.54 0.36 -14.48
C ILE A 79 0.20 0.58 -13.76
N ILE A 80 -0.88 0.04 -14.35
CA ILE A 80 -2.24 0.21 -13.83
C ILE A 80 -2.85 -1.14 -13.48
N PHE A 81 -3.00 -1.41 -12.19
CA PHE A 81 -3.60 -2.63 -11.68
C PHE A 81 -4.42 -2.37 -10.43
N MET A 82 -5.36 -3.28 -10.17
CA MET A 82 -6.16 -3.27 -8.95
C MET A 82 -6.11 -4.64 -8.30
N SER A 83 -5.95 -4.67 -6.99
CA SER A 83 -6.04 -5.89 -6.18
C SER A 83 -7.27 -5.83 -5.29
N VAL A 84 -7.98 -6.94 -5.16
CA VAL A 84 -9.24 -7.01 -4.39
C VAL A 84 -9.20 -8.19 -3.43
N THR A 85 -9.67 -7.97 -2.19
CA THR A 85 -9.89 -9.02 -1.18
C THR A 85 -11.10 -8.66 -0.33
N GLU A 86 -11.64 -9.65 0.39
CA GLU A 86 -12.61 -9.43 1.47
C GLU A 86 -12.00 -9.84 2.82
N VAL A 87 -12.16 -9.04 3.87
CA VAL A 87 -11.64 -9.33 5.23
C VAL A 87 -12.67 -8.99 6.30
N GLU A 88 -12.57 -9.63 7.47
CA GLU A 88 -13.38 -9.28 8.65
C GLU A 88 -12.85 -7.97 9.27
N GLY A 89 -13.64 -6.90 9.28
CA GLY A 89 -13.18 -5.53 9.53
C GLY A 89 -14.31 -4.53 9.71
N THR A 90 -14.01 -3.38 10.30
CA THR A 90 -14.89 -2.20 10.28
C THR A 90 -14.19 -1.01 9.62
N LEU A 91 -14.96 -0.05 9.09
CA LEU A 91 -14.39 1.18 8.51
C LEU A 91 -13.57 1.96 9.55
N GLU A 92 -13.98 1.92 10.83
CA GLU A 92 -13.22 2.50 11.95
C GLU A 92 -11.83 1.88 12.09
N GLU A 93 -11.73 0.55 12.02
CA GLU A 93 -10.45 -0.15 12.06
C GLU A 93 -9.59 0.18 10.83
N ALA A 94 -10.22 0.29 9.65
CA ALA A 94 -9.53 0.69 8.43
C ALA A 94 -8.97 2.12 8.54
N ALA A 95 -9.76 3.08 9.00
CA ALA A 95 -9.33 4.45 9.21
C ALA A 95 -8.20 4.53 10.25
N ALA A 96 -8.40 3.93 11.43
CA ALA A 96 -7.43 3.95 12.51
C ALA A 96 -6.09 3.29 12.12
N LEU A 97 -6.13 2.21 11.34
CA LEU A 97 -4.93 1.54 10.86
C LEU A 97 -4.07 2.47 9.98
N HIS A 98 -4.68 3.37 9.20
CA HIS A 98 -3.98 4.26 8.27
C HIS A 98 -3.66 5.65 8.82
N THR A 99 -3.85 5.88 10.12
CA THR A 99 -3.44 7.11 10.79
C THR A 99 -1.92 7.15 10.93
N ALA A 100 -1.30 8.21 10.40
CA ALA A 100 0.16 8.35 10.28
C ALA A 100 0.49 9.81 9.88
N ASP A 101 0.17 10.75 10.75
CA ASP A 101 -0.06 12.16 10.40
C ASP A 101 1.16 13.03 10.72
N THR A 102 2.10 12.45 11.46
CA THR A 102 3.45 12.97 11.70
C THR A 102 4.49 12.04 11.09
N THR A 103 5.70 12.56 10.86
CA THR A 103 6.80 11.74 10.34
C THR A 103 7.15 10.57 11.27
N GLU A 104 7.08 10.75 12.60
CA GLU A 104 7.35 9.69 13.55
C GLU A 104 6.31 8.57 13.49
N GLU A 105 5.02 8.93 13.44
CA GLU A 105 3.94 7.95 13.28
C GLU A 105 4.04 7.22 11.94
N TYR A 106 4.38 7.92 10.85
CA TYR A 106 4.54 7.30 9.54
C TYR A 106 5.70 6.30 9.50
N ARG A 107 6.82 6.59 10.19
CA ARG A 107 7.93 5.63 10.35
C ARG A 107 7.46 4.38 11.11
N LYS A 108 6.78 4.56 12.25
CA LYS A 108 6.24 3.43 13.04
C LYS A 108 5.22 2.60 12.24
N PHE A 109 4.31 3.27 11.54
CA PHE A 109 3.36 2.61 10.63
C PHE A 109 4.11 1.78 9.58
N SER A 110 5.14 2.34 8.97
CA SER A 110 5.85 1.70 7.86
C SER A 110 6.75 0.55 8.28
N GLU A 111 7.39 0.62 9.45
CA GLU A 111 8.12 -0.52 10.05
C GLU A 111 7.23 -1.76 10.16
N ARG A 112 5.95 -1.55 10.45
CA ARG A 112 4.97 -2.63 10.65
C ARG A 112 4.29 -3.06 9.36
N TYR A 113 4.00 -2.13 8.45
CA TYR A 113 3.06 -2.34 7.35
C TYR A 113 3.64 -2.12 5.95
N SER A 114 4.79 -1.44 5.82
CA SER A 114 5.41 -1.06 4.54
C SER A 114 6.90 -1.40 4.52
N LYS A 115 7.23 -2.69 4.40
CA LYS A 115 8.60 -3.21 4.49
C LYS A 115 9.59 -2.69 3.44
N ASP A 116 9.12 -2.09 2.35
CA ASP A 116 9.97 -1.44 1.34
C ASP A 116 10.20 0.06 1.60
N LEU A 117 9.67 0.64 2.68
CA LEU A 117 9.98 2.03 3.01
C LEU A 117 11.43 2.16 3.46
N ILE A 118 12.21 3.01 2.77
CA ILE A 118 13.56 3.39 3.20
C ILE A 118 13.49 4.60 4.14
N ASP A 119 12.69 5.60 3.80
CA ASP A 119 12.54 6.82 4.58
C ASP A 119 11.26 7.58 4.19
N CYS A 120 10.82 8.48 5.07
CA CYS A 120 9.64 9.31 4.87
C CYS A 120 9.74 10.65 5.60
N ALA A 121 8.97 11.61 5.11
CA ALA A 121 8.69 12.87 5.78
C ALA A 121 7.22 13.27 5.55
N VAL A 122 6.51 13.60 6.63
CA VAL A 122 5.29 14.42 6.52
C VAL A 122 5.75 15.86 6.38
N LEU A 123 5.48 16.45 5.22
CA LEU A 123 5.98 17.78 4.87
C LEU A 123 5.07 18.87 5.41
N LYS A 124 3.75 18.69 5.27
CA LYS A 124 2.75 19.66 5.73
C LYS A 124 1.38 19.00 5.90
N THR A 125 0.70 19.31 6.99
CA THR A 125 -0.73 18.96 7.16
C THR A 125 -1.56 20.13 6.67
N LEU A 126 -2.41 19.88 5.67
CA LEU A 126 -3.30 20.88 5.05
C LEU A 126 -4.68 20.87 5.70
N ALA A 127 -5.19 19.68 6.01
CA ALA A 127 -6.39 19.47 6.80
C ALA A 127 -6.16 18.32 7.79
N ALA A 128 -6.41 18.57 9.07
CA ALA A 128 -6.27 17.57 10.12
C ALA A 128 -7.64 17.01 10.51
N PRO A 129 -7.68 15.83 11.15
CA PRO A 129 -8.92 15.31 11.73
C PRO A 129 -9.61 16.32 12.65
N THR A 130 -10.94 16.31 12.63
CA THR A 130 -11.78 17.12 13.52
C THR A 130 -12.73 16.22 14.32
N ARG A 131 -13.42 16.77 15.31
CA ARG A 131 -14.43 16.01 16.07
C ARG A 131 -15.59 15.51 15.20
N GLU A 132 -15.98 16.28 14.19
CA GLU A 132 -17.07 15.94 13.27
C GLU A 132 -16.62 15.01 12.14
N HIS A 133 -15.34 15.08 11.77
CA HIS A 133 -14.72 14.25 10.75
C HIS A 133 -13.41 13.64 11.28
N PRO A 134 -13.50 12.65 12.19
CA PRO A 134 -12.34 12.09 12.87
C PRO A 134 -11.44 11.24 11.96
N HIS A 135 -11.98 10.75 10.84
CA HIS A 135 -11.24 9.93 9.88
C HIS A 135 -10.70 10.72 8.68
N ASN A 136 -10.93 12.04 8.65
CA ASN A 136 -10.47 12.90 7.57
C ASN A 136 -9.04 13.40 7.79
N TYR A 137 -8.27 13.49 6.70
CA TYR A 137 -7.00 14.19 6.68
C TYR A 137 -6.57 14.50 5.24
N ILE A 138 -5.87 15.61 5.09
CA ILE A 138 -5.17 15.98 3.87
C ILE A 138 -3.77 16.47 4.23
N GLY A 139 -2.74 15.90 3.62
CA GLY A 139 -1.36 16.31 3.90
C GLY A 139 -0.39 15.98 2.78
N LEU A 140 0.69 16.75 2.71
CA LEU A 140 1.81 16.55 1.79
C LEU A 140 2.83 15.64 2.44
N LYS A 141 3.27 14.62 1.71
CA LYS A 141 4.25 13.64 2.18
C LYS A 141 5.30 13.38 1.11
N TRP A 142 6.49 13.04 1.59
CA TRP A 142 7.56 12.48 0.79
C TRP A 142 7.92 11.10 1.33
N VAL A 143 8.15 10.14 0.44
CA VAL A 143 8.66 8.81 0.80
C VAL A 143 9.69 8.35 -0.21
N THR A 144 10.61 7.50 0.22
CA THR A 144 11.49 6.74 -0.68
C THR A 144 11.32 5.24 -0.42
N LEU A 145 11.16 4.49 -1.51
CA LEU A 145 10.87 3.07 -1.50
C LEU A 145 11.99 2.28 -2.17
N GLU A 146 12.33 1.15 -1.54
CA GLU A 146 13.29 0.19 -2.03
C GLU A 146 12.76 -0.51 -3.29
N GLY A 147 13.57 -0.45 -4.36
CA GLY A 147 13.33 -1.22 -5.57
C GLY A 147 13.99 -2.60 -5.51
N PRO A 148 13.65 -3.52 -6.42
CA PRO A 148 14.41 -4.75 -6.60
C PRO A 148 15.90 -4.48 -6.87
N PRO A 149 16.80 -5.45 -6.64
CA PRO A 149 18.22 -5.30 -6.96
C PRO A 149 18.43 -4.80 -8.40
N THR A 150 19.44 -3.96 -8.61
CA THR A 150 19.80 -3.28 -9.89
C THR A 150 18.84 -2.19 -10.37
N ILE A 151 17.71 -2.02 -9.69
CA ILE A 151 16.69 -1.04 -10.02
C ILE A 151 16.76 0.09 -8.99
N ARG A 152 17.05 1.32 -9.43
CA ARG A 152 17.21 2.47 -8.52
C ARG A 152 15.97 2.67 -7.65
N ASN A 153 16.17 3.10 -6.41
CA ASN A 153 15.08 3.41 -5.49
C ASN A 153 14.24 4.57 -6.02
N ARG A 154 12.96 4.57 -5.69
CA ARG A 154 12.01 5.61 -6.13
C ARG A 154 11.64 6.47 -4.96
N ASP A 155 11.69 7.77 -5.15
CA ASP A 155 11.04 8.70 -4.25
C ASP A 155 9.72 9.21 -4.84
N TYR A 156 8.80 9.58 -3.96
CA TYR A 156 7.50 10.14 -4.30
C TYR A 156 7.28 11.38 -3.45
N CYS A 157 6.75 12.42 -4.08
CA CYS A 157 6.20 13.59 -3.42
C CYS A 157 4.72 13.62 -3.78
N PHE A 158 3.83 13.59 -2.79
CA PHE A 158 2.41 13.40 -3.02
C PHE A 158 1.55 14.07 -1.96
N ILE A 159 0.32 14.39 -2.36
CA ILE A 159 -0.77 14.66 -1.43
C ILE A 159 -1.46 13.36 -1.06
N GLU A 160 -1.62 13.15 0.23
CA GLU A 160 -2.46 12.11 0.80
C GLU A 160 -3.80 12.74 1.17
N CYS A 161 -4.90 12.13 0.74
CA CYS A 161 -6.24 12.47 1.20
C CYS A 161 -6.94 11.20 1.69
N ARG A 162 -7.56 11.31 2.87
CA ARG A 162 -8.33 10.25 3.51
C ARG A 162 -9.70 10.78 3.87
N ASP A 163 -10.76 10.05 3.55
CA ASP A 163 -12.11 10.43 3.96
C ASP A 163 -13.09 9.26 3.85
N GLU A 164 -14.20 9.42 4.55
CA GLU A 164 -15.39 8.61 4.37
C GLU A 164 -16.14 9.01 3.10
N PHE A 165 -16.80 8.05 2.47
CA PHE A 165 -17.67 8.27 1.31
C PHE A 165 -18.86 7.31 1.36
N SER A 166 -19.88 7.57 0.54
CA SER A 166 -20.97 6.65 0.27
C SER A 166 -21.18 6.56 -1.24
N ILE A 167 -21.37 5.35 -1.75
CA ILE A 167 -21.68 5.09 -3.16
C ILE A 167 -22.74 4.00 -3.26
N ASN A 168 -23.84 4.26 -3.97
CA ASN A 168 -24.97 3.32 -4.09
C ASN A 168 -25.45 2.80 -2.72
N ASP A 169 -25.60 3.70 -1.74
CA ASP A 169 -25.96 3.40 -0.35
C ASP A 169 -24.98 2.51 0.43
N VAL A 170 -23.80 2.22 -0.14
CA VAL A 170 -22.72 1.50 0.54
C VAL A 170 -21.72 2.50 1.10
N ASN A 171 -21.56 2.47 2.43
CA ASN A 171 -20.56 3.28 3.11
C ASN A 171 -19.16 2.74 2.87
N GLY A 172 -18.19 3.66 2.81
CA GLY A 172 -16.81 3.31 2.65
C GLY A 172 -15.87 4.37 3.21
N TRP A 173 -14.60 3.99 3.25
CA TRP A 173 -13.50 4.86 3.62
C TRP A 173 -12.36 4.66 2.64
N ALA A 174 -11.74 5.74 2.18
CA ALA A 174 -10.69 5.68 1.17
C ALA A 174 -9.47 6.50 1.56
N ARG A 175 -8.31 6.06 1.07
CA ARG A 175 -7.03 6.76 1.15
C ARG A 175 -6.41 6.83 -0.24
N VAL A 176 -6.24 8.04 -0.75
CA VAL A 176 -5.57 8.29 -2.03
C VAL A 176 -4.20 8.91 -1.82
N LEU A 177 -3.28 8.58 -2.73
CA LEU A 177 -1.96 9.15 -2.90
C LEU A 177 -1.90 9.70 -4.33
N HIS A 178 -1.73 11.01 -4.45
CA HIS A 178 -1.63 11.68 -5.75
C HIS A 178 -0.36 12.52 -5.78
N SER A 179 0.53 12.26 -6.72
CA SER A 179 1.80 12.96 -6.80
C SER A 179 1.63 14.43 -7.17
N VAL A 180 2.38 15.30 -6.51
CA VAL A 180 2.37 16.74 -6.76
C VAL A 180 3.79 17.26 -6.89
N ASP A 181 3.99 18.23 -7.78
CA ASP A 181 5.26 18.91 -7.97
C ASP A 181 5.34 20.11 -7.03
N LEU A 182 6.17 19.98 -5.99
CA LEU A 182 6.42 21.04 -5.01
C LEU A 182 7.77 21.69 -5.29
N PRO A 183 7.84 23.01 -5.54
CA PRO A 183 9.11 23.68 -5.88
C PRO A 183 10.23 23.53 -4.84
N TRP A 184 9.85 23.28 -3.58
CA TRP A 184 10.75 23.16 -2.43
C TRP A 184 11.07 21.69 -2.06
N VAL A 185 10.60 20.72 -2.86
CA VAL A 185 11.01 19.31 -2.77
C VAL A 185 11.91 19.00 -3.98
N PRO A 186 13.24 19.13 -3.84
CA PRO A 186 14.16 19.02 -4.99
C PRO A 186 14.14 17.61 -5.60
N ASP A 187 14.59 17.50 -6.85
CA ASP A 187 14.95 16.22 -7.43
C ASP A 187 16.22 15.68 -6.74
N LEU A 188 16.12 14.47 -6.19
CA LEU A 188 17.20 13.82 -5.44
C LEU A 188 18.02 12.86 -6.33
N ARG A 189 17.87 12.95 -7.66
CA ARG A 189 18.57 12.11 -8.63
C ARG A 189 20.08 12.21 -8.53
N GLU A 190 20.62 13.42 -8.50
CA GLU A 190 22.08 13.64 -8.52
C GLU A 190 22.72 13.37 -7.16
N SER A 191 21.99 13.65 -6.08
CA SER A 191 22.48 13.58 -4.70
C SER A 191 22.26 12.23 -4.02
N MET A 192 21.26 11.45 -4.44
CA MET A 192 20.88 10.18 -3.79
C MET A 192 20.53 9.07 -4.79
N GLU A 193 20.66 9.32 -6.09
CA GLU A 193 20.34 8.36 -7.16
C GLU A 193 18.88 7.88 -7.19
N PHE A 194 17.97 8.61 -6.56
CA PHE A 194 16.54 8.30 -6.64
C PHE A 194 15.97 8.60 -8.02
N VAL A 195 14.87 7.94 -8.36
CA VAL A 195 14.00 8.30 -9.49
C VAL A 195 12.70 8.84 -8.90
N ARG A 196 12.34 10.10 -9.18
CA ARG A 196 11.03 10.65 -8.81
C ARG A 196 9.93 9.93 -9.60
N ALA A 197 9.23 9.01 -8.95
CA ALA A 197 8.07 8.33 -9.51
C ALA A 197 6.78 9.10 -9.19
N VAL A 198 5.70 8.73 -9.88
CA VAL A 198 4.42 9.44 -9.85
C VAL A 198 3.29 8.48 -9.49
N TYR A 199 2.52 8.83 -8.46
CA TYR A 199 1.21 8.23 -8.22
C TYR A 199 0.12 9.04 -8.91
N GLU A 200 -0.68 8.38 -9.74
CA GLU A 200 -1.86 8.94 -10.38
C GLU A 200 -3.11 8.41 -9.68
N ASN A 201 -3.60 9.11 -8.66
CA ASN A 201 -4.77 8.71 -7.85
C ASN A 201 -4.67 7.25 -7.32
N SER A 202 -3.45 6.80 -6.99
CA SER A 202 -3.25 5.45 -6.45
C SER A 202 -3.70 5.41 -5.00
N GLY A 203 -4.21 4.29 -4.52
CA GLY A 203 -4.70 4.24 -3.14
C GLY A 203 -5.44 2.97 -2.79
N ILE A 204 -6.20 3.06 -1.72
CA ILE A 204 -6.97 1.95 -1.17
C ILE A 204 -8.38 2.43 -0.79
N VAL A 205 -9.37 1.60 -1.10
CA VAL A 205 -10.79 1.84 -0.85
C VAL A 205 -11.33 0.67 -0.04
N PHE A 206 -11.98 0.96 1.07
CA PHE A 206 -12.70 0.01 1.91
C PHE A 206 -14.19 0.27 1.73
N LYS A 207 -14.96 -0.77 1.43
CA LYS A 207 -16.43 -0.72 1.39
C LYS A 207 -17.00 -1.78 2.30
N GLU A 208 -18.11 -1.48 2.95
CA GLU A 208 -18.88 -2.51 3.65
C GLU A 208 -19.30 -3.60 2.67
N SER A 209 -19.10 -4.86 3.05
CA SER A 209 -19.55 -6.02 2.27
C SER A 209 -21.04 -6.29 2.57
N GLU A 210 -21.70 -7.01 1.66
CA GLU A 210 -23.01 -7.61 1.93
C GLU A 210 -22.98 -8.54 3.15
N LYS A 211 -21.81 -9.10 3.45
CA LYS A 211 -21.59 -9.91 4.64
C LYS A 211 -21.33 -9.00 5.85
N PRO A 212 -22.21 -9.00 6.88
CA PRO A 212 -22.03 -8.14 8.05
C PRO A 212 -20.69 -8.35 8.76
N GLY A 213 -20.01 -7.25 9.08
CA GLY A 213 -18.69 -7.25 9.73
C GLY A 213 -17.52 -7.57 8.80
N PHE A 214 -17.74 -7.56 7.48
CA PHE A 214 -16.70 -7.72 6.48
C PHE A 214 -16.58 -6.47 5.61
N LEU A 215 -15.36 -6.21 5.15
CA LEU A 215 -15.04 -5.16 4.20
C LEU A 215 -14.52 -5.77 2.91
N GLN A 216 -14.97 -5.23 1.78
CA GLN A 216 -14.27 -5.37 0.51
C GLN A 216 -13.19 -4.30 0.42
N ILE A 217 -11.97 -4.72 0.11
CA ILE A 217 -10.80 -3.87 -0.03
C ILE A 217 -10.38 -3.83 -1.50
N TYR A 218 -10.24 -2.63 -2.05
CA TYR A 218 -9.74 -2.39 -3.39
C TYR A 218 -8.48 -1.56 -3.30
N GLN A 219 -7.34 -2.11 -3.71
CA GLN A 219 -6.08 -1.39 -3.79
C GLN A 219 -5.76 -1.13 -5.25
N LEU A 220 -5.79 0.14 -5.65
CA LEU A 220 -5.54 0.58 -7.02
C LEU A 220 -4.17 1.26 -7.09
N TYR A 221 -3.34 0.78 -8.01
CA TYR A 221 -2.10 1.46 -8.38
C TYR A 221 -2.19 1.87 -9.84
N ASN A 222 -2.04 3.17 -10.08
CA ASN A 222 -1.75 3.76 -11.37
C ASN A 222 -0.49 4.60 -11.16
N THR A 223 0.64 4.03 -11.56
CA THR A 223 1.95 4.56 -11.18
C THR A 223 2.88 4.64 -12.39
N ASN A 224 3.53 5.78 -12.56
CA ASN A 224 4.66 5.92 -13.47
C ASN A 224 5.96 5.84 -12.65
N LEU A 225 6.66 4.70 -12.76
CA LEU A 225 7.92 4.48 -12.04
C LEU A 225 9.12 5.24 -12.63
N ARG A 226 8.91 5.86 -13.80
CA ARG A 226 9.86 6.52 -14.68
C ARG A 226 11.10 5.69 -15.04
N GLY A 227 11.65 5.97 -16.22
CA GLY A 227 12.76 5.22 -16.79
C GLY A 227 12.34 3.84 -17.31
N LYS A 228 13.33 3.03 -17.70
CA LYS A 228 13.10 1.71 -18.28
C LYS A 228 12.83 0.69 -17.18
N VAL A 229 11.56 0.30 -16.99
CA VAL A 229 11.16 -0.72 -16.02
C VAL A 229 10.87 -2.05 -16.74
N PRO A 230 11.74 -3.06 -16.59
CA PRO A 230 11.52 -4.38 -17.19
C PRO A 230 10.22 -5.04 -16.73
N LEU A 231 9.64 -5.88 -17.58
CA LEU A 231 8.38 -6.59 -17.29
C LEU A 231 8.43 -7.42 -16.00
N TRP A 232 9.56 -8.06 -15.71
CA TRP A 232 9.69 -8.85 -14.48
C TRP A 232 9.59 -7.98 -13.22
N VAL A 233 10.07 -6.73 -13.27
CA VAL A 233 9.94 -5.75 -12.16
C VAL A 233 8.48 -5.36 -11.98
N GLN A 234 7.75 -5.14 -13.07
CA GLN A 234 6.32 -4.84 -13.01
C GLN A 234 5.54 -6.00 -12.35
N ARG A 235 5.80 -7.24 -12.81
CA ARG A 235 5.18 -8.46 -12.25
C ARG A 235 5.52 -8.65 -10.78
N PHE A 236 6.78 -8.46 -10.41
CA PHE A 236 7.23 -8.52 -9.01
C PHE A 236 6.52 -7.46 -8.16
N GLY A 237 6.47 -6.22 -8.63
CA GLY A 237 5.79 -5.11 -7.95
C GLY A 237 4.30 -5.39 -7.73
N ILE A 238 3.59 -5.82 -8.77
CA ILE A 238 2.18 -6.21 -8.71
C ILE A 238 1.98 -7.31 -7.66
N LYS A 239 2.75 -8.40 -7.74
CA LYS A 239 2.67 -9.53 -6.81
C LYS A 239 2.97 -9.12 -5.36
N ARG A 240 3.98 -8.26 -5.12
CA ARG A 240 4.33 -7.75 -3.78
C ARG A 240 3.21 -6.88 -3.21
N ARG A 241 2.67 -5.94 -3.99
CA ARG A 241 1.59 -5.03 -3.56
C ARG A 241 0.28 -5.78 -3.33
N ALA A 242 -0.14 -6.63 -4.27
CA ALA A 242 -1.35 -7.42 -4.13
C ALA A 242 -1.34 -8.29 -2.86
N ARG A 243 -0.20 -8.91 -2.52
CA ARG A 243 -0.08 -9.69 -1.28
C ARG A 243 -0.17 -8.86 -0.01
N SER A 244 0.14 -7.56 -0.04
CA SER A 244 -0.02 -6.72 1.16
C SER A 244 -1.48 -6.63 1.60
N LEU A 245 -2.46 -6.91 0.74
CA LEU A 245 -3.88 -6.93 1.11
C LEU A 245 -4.21 -8.07 2.08
N LEU A 246 -3.57 -9.23 1.92
CA LEU A 246 -3.81 -10.39 2.80
C LEU A 246 -3.38 -10.11 4.25
N ALA A 247 -2.51 -9.13 4.44
CA ALA A 247 -2.01 -8.71 5.74
C ALA A 247 -3.08 -8.02 6.60
N TYR A 248 -4.10 -7.39 6.00
CA TYR A 248 -5.15 -6.66 6.72
C TYR A 248 -5.93 -7.55 7.70
N ASP A 249 -6.17 -8.82 7.35
CA ASP A 249 -6.77 -9.79 8.29
C ASP A 249 -5.95 -9.89 9.59
N SER A 250 -4.62 -9.97 9.48
CA SER A 250 -3.76 -10.00 10.66
C SER A 250 -3.70 -8.64 11.38
N TYR A 251 -3.77 -7.53 10.65
CA TYR A 251 -3.71 -6.20 11.25
C TYR A 251 -4.94 -5.89 12.08
N PHE A 252 -6.15 -6.11 11.55
CA PHE A 252 -7.40 -5.90 12.28
C PHE A 252 -7.50 -6.84 13.48
N ARG A 253 -7.11 -8.11 13.35
CA ARG A 253 -7.02 -9.04 14.49
C ARG A 253 -6.04 -8.56 15.56
N ALA A 254 -4.89 -8.04 15.16
CA ALA A 254 -3.90 -7.52 16.10
C ALA A 254 -4.41 -6.29 16.85
N MET A 255 -5.14 -5.40 16.18
CA MET A 255 -5.81 -4.25 16.81
C MET A 255 -6.82 -4.73 17.85
N ARG A 256 -7.77 -5.60 17.47
CA ARG A 256 -8.74 -6.18 18.42
C ARG A 256 -8.09 -6.88 19.61
N LEU A 257 -6.99 -7.61 19.38
CA LEU A 257 -6.22 -8.27 20.44
C LEU A 257 -5.46 -7.29 21.36
N GLY A 258 -5.19 -6.07 20.90
CA GLY A 258 -4.65 -4.99 21.73
C GLY A 258 -5.62 -4.52 22.82
N HIS A 259 -6.91 -4.58 22.54
CA HIS A 259 -8.00 -4.08 23.40
C HIS A 259 -8.64 -5.16 24.28
N VAL A 260 -8.19 -6.42 24.22
CA VAL A 260 -8.70 -7.47 25.11
C VAL A 260 -7.81 -7.65 26.34
N PRO A 261 -8.38 -7.93 27.53
CA PRO A 261 -7.60 -8.26 28.71
C PRO A 261 -6.70 -9.48 28.46
N LEU A 262 -5.43 -9.33 28.82
CA LEU A 262 -4.44 -10.40 28.76
C LEU A 262 -4.05 -10.81 30.18
N LEU A 263 -4.06 -12.12 30.43
CA LEU A 263 -3.63 -12.72 31.69
C LEU A 263 -2.14 -12.45 31.90
N ARG A 264 -1.73 -12.24 33.16
CA ARG A 264 -0.35 -12.16 33.64
C ARG A 264 0.26 -13.55 33.77
N GLU A 265 1.58 -13.62 33.95
CA GLU A 265 2.31 -14.90 33.96
C GLU A 265 1.84 -15.85 35.07
N ASN A 266 1.52 -15.32 36.24
CA ASN A 266 1.01 -16.08 37.39
C ASN A 266 -0.46 -16.53 37.24
N GLU A 267 -1.19 -16.00 36.26
CA GLU A 267 -2.57 -16.38 35.94
C GLU A 267 -2.63 -17.47 34.85
N LEU A 268 -1.49 -17.81 34.24
CA LEU A 268 -1.41 -18.82 33.19
C LEU A 268 -1.43 -20.23 33.78
N VAL A 269 -2.01 -21.16 33.04
CA VAL A 269 -1.94 -22.59 33.38
C VAL A 269 -0.47 -23.04 33.30
N PRO A 270 0.12 -23.63 34.35
CA PRO A 270 1.51 -24.05 34.33
C PRO A 270 1.78 -25.00 33.16
N ALA A 271 2.79 -24.69 32.33
CA ALA A 271 3.08 -25.47 31.12
C ALA A 271 3.37 -26.96 31.42
N SER A 272 3.97 -27.26 32.58
CA SER A 272 4.24 -28.62 33.05
C SER A 272 2.96 -29.41 33.41
N SER A 273 1.86 -28.75 33.75
CA SER A 273 0.60 -29.40 34.13
C SER A 273 -0.16 -30.03 32.96
N ARG A 274 0.24 -29.73 31.71
CA ARG A 274 -0.46 -30.19 30.51
C ARG A 274 0.43 -31.10 29.65
N ARG A 275 -0.07 -32.31 29.39
CA ARG A 275 0.58 -33.31 28.52
C ARG A 275 0.14 -33.25 27.06
N LYS A 276 -0.96 -32.55 26.75
CA LYS A 276 -1.53 -32.40 25.41
C LYS A 276 -1.85 -30.94 25.13
N CYS A 277 -1.82 -30.56 23.86
CA CYS A 277 -2.28 -29.23 23.44
C CYS A 277 -3.78 -29.06 23.72
N PHE A 278 -4.16 -27.94 24.32
CA PHE A 278 -5.56 -27.62 24.61
C PHE A 278 -6.46 -27.57 23.36
N LEU A 279 -5.91 -27.20 22.19
CA LEU A 279 -6.68 -27.09 20.94
C LEU A 279 -6.66 -28.39 20.13
N CYS A 280 -5.51 -28.81 19.61
CA CYS A 280 -5.45 -30.00 18.73
C CYS A 280 -5.36 -31.34 19.47
N GLN A 281 -5.26 -31.33 20.80
CA GLN A 281 -5.14 -32.55 21.63
C GLN A 281 -3.90 -33.43 21.34
N THR A 282 -2.99 -32.99 20.47
CA THR A 282 -1.71 -33.67 20.22
C THR A 282 -0.88 -33.69 21.51
N SER A 283 -0.38 -34.87 21.87
CA SER A 283 0.52 -35.06 23.01
C SER A 283 1.83 -34.34 22.79
N PHE A 284 2.31 -33.65 23.83
CA PHE A 284 3.64 -33.05 23.81
C PHE A 284 4.68 -34.15 24.00
N GLY A 285 5.56 -34.29 23.02
CA GLY A 285 6.77 -35.12 23.15
C GLY A 285 7.73 -34.56 24.22
N PRO A 286 8.77 -35.33 24.60
CA PRO A 286 9.70 -34.94 25.67
C PRO A 286 10.40 -33.60 25.45
N PHE A 287 10.68 -33.24 24.20
CA PHE A 287 11.37 -32.00 23.81
C PHE A 287 10.46 -30.93 23.19
N ALA A 288 9.14 -31.18 23.14
CA ALA A 288 8.21 -30.25 22.53
C ALA A 288 8.04 -28.99 23.40
N LYS A 289 8.35 -27.82 22.84
CA LYS A 289 8.09 -26.55 23.53
C LYS A 289 6.59 -26.32 23.70
N ARG A 290 6.18 -26.03 24.93
CA ARG A 290 4.81 -25.70 25.32
C ARG A 290 4.68 -24.18 25.41
N TYR A 291 3.56 -23.65 24.92
CA TYR A 291 3.29 -22.21 24.93
C TYR A 291 1.97 -21.94 25.63
N ASN A 292 1.86 -20.81 26.31
CA ASN A 292 0.61 -20.36 26.89
C ASN A 292 -0.06 -19.31 26.00
N CYS A 293 -1.38 -19.41 25.87
CA CYS A 293 -2.19 -18.33 25.32
C CYS A 293 -2.32 -17.22 26.35
N ARG A 294 -1.95 -15.98 26.01
CA ARG A 294 -2.07 -14.82 26.91
C ARG A 294 -3.51 -14.36 27.14
N ARG A 295 -4.48 -14.80 26.33
CA ARG A 295 -5.90 -14.46 26.52
C ARG A 295 -6.64 -15.46 27.41
N CYS A 296 -6.44 -16.77 27.21
CA CYS A 296 -7.18 -17.81 27.95
C CYS A 296 -6.32 -18.65 28.90
N GLY A 297 -5.01 -18.42 28.97
CA GLY A 297 -4.10 -19.09 29.92
C GLY A 297 -3.66 -20.50 29.52
N GLU A 298 -4.45 -21.17 28.68
CA GLU A 298 -4.26 -22.57 28.30
C GLU A 298 -2.95 -22.87 27.53
N VAL A 299 -2.50 -24.12 27.66
CA VAL A 299 -1.24 -24.61 27.07
C VAL A 299 -1.48 -25.19 25.67
N VAL A 300 -0.77 -24.67 24.69
CA VAL A 300 -0.95 -24.96 23.26
C VAL A 300 0.38 -25.25 22.55
N CYS A 301 0.32 -26.05 21.48
CA CYS A 301 1.47 -26.30 20.61
C CYS A 301 1.71 -25.13 19.65
N ARG A 302 2.91 -25.04 19.06
CA ARG A 302 3.28 -23.98 18.10
C ARG A 302 2.30 -23.85 16.94
N GLN A 303 1.73 -24.96 16.44
CA GLN A 303 0.80 -24.97 15.31
C GLN A 303 -0.61 -24.50 15.66
N CYS A 304 -0.94 -24.33 16.93
CA CYS A 304 -2.26 -23.86 17.37
C CYS A 304 -2.22 -22.44 17.94
N ASN A 305 -1.09 -21.74 17.81
CA ASN A 305 -0.95 -20.38 18.30
C ASN A 305 0.07 -19.57 17.52
N LYS A 306 -0.15 -18.26 17.38
CA LYS A 306 0.76 -17.32 16.74
C LYS A 306 1.31 -16.33 17.75
N LYS A 307 2.52 -15.83 17.47
CA LYS A 307 3.09 -14.64 18.13
C LYS A 307 2.56 -13.41 17.38
N TRP A 308 1.81 -12.57 18.08
CA TRP A 308 1.20 -11.35 17.58
C TRP A 308 1.96 -10.16 18.14
N GLU A 309 2.24 -9.18 17.29
CA GLU A 309 2.59 -7.85 17.74
C GLU A 309 1.30 -7.07 17.93
N ILE A 310 1.06 -6.58 19.14
CA ILE A 310 -0.16 -5.82 19.48
C ILE A 310 0.24 -4.50 20.11
N THR A 311 -0.63 -3.51 19.98
CA THR A 311 -0.49 -2.20 20.62
C THR A 311 -1.72 -2.02 21.50
N ASP A 312 -1.52 -1.79 22.80
CA ASP A 312 -2.63 -1.59 23.74
C ASP A 312 -3.09 -0.12 23.81
N ASP A 313 -4.13 0.15 24.61
CA ASP A 313 -4.72 1.49 24.77
C ASP A 313 -3.72 2.55 25.26
N LEU A 314 -2.64 2.12 25.92
CA LEU A 314 -1.56 2.99 26.39
C LEU A 314 -0.48 3.22 25.33
N GLN A 315 -0.73 2.81 24.08
CA GLN A 315 0.20 2.86 22.96
C GLN A 315 1.48 2.03 23.17
N ILE A 316 1.43 1.02 24.04
CA ILE A 316 2.56 0.13 24.30
C ILE A 316 2.50 -1.05 23.33
N THR A 317 3.51 -1.12 22.46
CA THR A 317 3.65 -2.24 21.52
C THR A 317 4.41 -3.39 22.16
N ARG A 318 3.86 -4.61 22.08
CA ARG A 318 4.48 -5.83 22.62
C ARG A 318 4.12 -7.06 21.82
N PHE A 319 4.95 -8.09 21.96
CA PHE A 319 4.66 -9.39 21.38
C PHE A 319 3.98 -10.34 22.37
N VAL A 320 2.85 -10.93 21.97
CA VAL A 320 2.08 -11.87 22.78
C VAL A 320 1.74 -13.14 22.00
N ARG A 321 1.61 -14.28 22.68
CA ARG A 321 1.18 -15.53 22.03
C ARG A 321 -0.31 -15.76 22.31
N ILE A 322 -1.09 -15.92 21.24
CA ILE A 322 -2.54 -16.11 21.32
C ILE A 322 -2.90 -17.35 20.50
N CYS A 323 -3.70 -18.24 21.09
CA CYS A 323 -4.17 -19.45 20.44
C CYS A 323 -5.22 -19.14 19.37
N PHE A 324 -5.38 -20.03 18.39
CA PHE A 324 -6.28 -19.79 17.27
C PHE A 324 -7.76 -19.72 17.66
N LYS A 325 -8.19 -20.31 18.78
CA LYS A 325 -9.53 -20.04 19.32
C LYS A 325 -9.69 -18.58 19.74
N CYS A 326 -8.65 -18.01 20.37
CA CYS A 326 -8.67 -16.65 20.91
C CYS A 326 -8.36 -15.56 19.87
N SER A 327 -7.76 -15.91 18.74
CA SER A 327 -7.47 -15.00 17.62
C SER A 327 -8.43 -15.15 16.43
N SER A 328 -9.57 -15.83 16.62
CA SER A 328 -10.59 -16.09 15.59
C SER A 328 -10.10 -16.93 14.40
N GLY A 329 -9.18 -17.86 14.65
CA GLY A 329 -8.56 -18.75 13.65
C GLY A 329 -7.07 -18.49 13.45
N PRO A 330 -6.40 -19.32 12.63
CA PRO A 330 -5.11 -18.96 12.07
C PRO A 330 -5.30 -17.72 11.18
N PRO A 331 -4.34 -16.77 11.15
CA PRO A 331 -4.38 -15.69 10.17
C PRO A 331 -4.30 -16.28 8.77
N ARG A 332 -4.85 -15.56 7.77
CA ARG A 332 -4.55 -15.89 6.37
C ARG A 332 -3.03 -15.91 6.20
N ALA A 333 -2.53 -17.00 5.62
CA ALA A 333 -1.09 -17.24 5.55
C ALA A 333 -0.42 -16.03 4.89
N PHE A 334 0.46 -15.37 5.63
CA PHE A 334 1.61 -14.78 4.97
C PHE A 334 2.39 -15.98 4.45
N PHE A 335 2.55 -16.10 3.14
CA PHE A 335 3.70 -16.82 2.63
C PHE A 335 4.90 -16.14 3.27
N ASP A 336 5.53 -16.84 4.19
CA ASP A 336 6.76 -16.40 4.82
C ASP A 336 7.76 -16.26 3.66
N ASP A 337 8.24 -15.05 3.37
CA ASP A 337 9.31 -14.82 2.37
C ASP A 337 10.64 -15.48 2.81
N SER A 338 10.66 -16.22 3.94
CA SER A 338 11.76 -17.10 4.30
C SER A 338 11.59 -18.49 3.66
N GLU A 339 11.90 -18.58 2.37
CA GLU A 339 12.53 -19.72 1.66
C GLU A 339 12.36 -19.57 0.12
N ASP A 340 12.83 -18.47 -0.47
CA ASP A 340 13.17 -18.43 -1.91
C ASP A 340 14.68 -18.28 -2.03
N GLY A 341 15.37 -19.38 -1.71
CA GLY A 341 16.75 -19.63 -2.08
C GLY A 341 16.80 -20.82 -3.03
N ASP A 342 16.58 -20.59 -4.32
CA ASP A 342 17.31 -21.36 -5.34
C ASP A 342 17.46 -20.56 -6.64
N SER A 343 18.71 -20.27 -6.94
CA SER A 343 19.21 -19.89 -8.24
C SER A 343 20.00 -21.08 -8.79
N SER A 344 19.45 -21.86 -9.71
CA SER A 344 20.17 -22.72 -10.66
C SER A 344 19.19 -23.23 -11.72
N LEU A 345 19.31 -22.86 -13.00
CA LEU A 345 20.18 -23.44 -14.03
C LEU A 345 20.02 -24.97 -14.21
N ASP A 346 19.20 -25.31 -15.22
CA ASP A 346 19.36 -26.34 -16.25
C ASP A 346 19.48 -27.84 -15.88
N GLY A 347 18.69 -28.66 -16.60
CA GLY A 347 19.08 -30.00 -17.05
C GLY A 347 18.65 -31.22 -16.22
N GLY A 348 17.83 -32.09 -16.83
CA GLY A 348 18.00 -33.54 -16.72
C GLY A 348 16.84 -34.35 -16.15
N SER A 349 16.11 -35.05 -17.02
CA SER A 349 15.22 -36.16 -16.68
C SER A 349 15.94 -37.28 -15.92
N ARG A 350 15.32 -37.79 -14.84
CA ARG A 350 15.23 -39.23 -14.55
C ARG A 350 14.25 -39.50 -13.41
N ALA A 351 13.29 -40.38 -13.70
CA ALA A 351 12.44 -41.03 -12.71
C ALA A 351 13.27 -41.94 -11.79
N MET A 352 12.93 -42.01 -10.49
CA MET A 352 12.51 -43.25 -9.80
C MET A 352 12.34 -43.04 -8.27
N SER A 353 11.26 -43.69 -7.78
CA SER A 353 11.01 -44.28 -6.43
C SER A 353 10.85 -43.40 -5.18
N GLU A 354 9.64 -43.48 -4.61
CA GLU A 354 9.24 -43.14 -3.23
C GLU A 354 10.03 -43.91 -2.15
N PRO A 355 10.01 -43.38 -0.90
CA PRO A 355 9.42 -44.21 0.15
C PRO A 355 8.43 -43.48 1.09
N ASN A 356 7.37 -44.23 1.43
CA ASN A 356 6.30 -44.03 2.41
C ASN A 356 6.71 -43.56 3.81
N ILE A 357 6.00 -42.56 4.39
CA ILE A 357 5.62 -42.41 5.83
C ILE A 357 4.32 -41.55 5.92
N PRO A 358 3.35 -41.82 6.83
CA PRO A 358 1.92 -41.66 6.57
C PRO A 358 1.30 -40.30 6.92
N HIS A 359 0.41 -39.83 6.04
CA HIS A 359 -0.47 -38.69 6.26
C HIS A 359 -1.69 -39.08 7.11
N GLY A 360 -1.84 -38.44 8.27
CA GLY A 360 -3.07 -38.43 9.05
C GLY A 360 -4.15 -37.63 8.32
N HIS A 361 -5.25 -38.32 7.98
CA HIS A 361 -6.42 -37.78 7.31
C HIS A 361 -7.14 -36.71 8.16
N TYR A 362 -7.18 -35.47 7.67
CA TYR A 362 -8.29 -34.55 7.95
C TYR A 362 -9.23 -34.59 6.74
N ARG A 363 -10.34 -35.34 6.88
CA ARG A 363 -11.45 -35.32 5.91
C ARG A 363 -12.32 -34.08 6.17
N HIS A 364 -12.33 -33.13 5.24
CA HIS A 364 -13.48 -32.25 5.07
C HIS A 364 -14.37 -32.80 3.95
N SER A 365 -15.59 -33.16 4.32
CA SER A 365 -16.66 -33.56 3.41
C SER A 365 -17.45 -32.33 2.99
N MET A 366 -17.33 -31.92 1.72
CA MET A 366 -18.43 -31.34 0.94
C MET A 366 -18.18 -31.63 -0.55
N LYS A 367 -18.95 -32.56 -1.11
CA LYS A 367 -19.36 -32.56 -2.53
C LYS A 367 -20.69 -31.78 -2.54
N GLN A 368 -21.05 -30.93 -3.48
CA GLN A 368 -21.08 -30.99 -4.95
C GLN A 368 -21.06 -29.52 -5.42
N GLY A 369 -20.62 -29.08 -6.60
CA GLY A 369 -20.28 -29.68 -7.88
C GLY A 369 -20.55 -28.59 -8.91
N LEU A 370 -19.57 -28.25 -9.77
CA LEU A 370 -19.76 -27.60 -11.07
C LEU A 370 -18.40 -27.63 -11.81
N ASN A 371 -18.40 -28.32 -12.94
CA ASN A 371 -17.24 -28.53 -13.81
C ASN A 371 -16.74 -27.21 -14.41
N ARG A 372 -15.42 -27.00 -14.43
CA ARG A 372 -14.79 -26.11 -15.43
C ARG A 372 -13.40 -26.62 -15.85
N PRO A 373 -13.03 -26.55 -17.14
CA PRO A 373 -11.85 -27.24 -17.66
C PRO A 373 -10.55 -26.52 -17.27
N GLN A 374 -9.53 -27.32 -16.96
CA GLN A 374 -8.16 -26.91 -16.76
C GLN A 374 -7.48 -26.81 -18.14
N ALA A 375 -7.14 -25.59 -18.58
CA ALA A 375 -6.32 -25.40 -19.78
C ALA A 375 -4.86 -25.20 -19.37
N ALA A 376 -4.02 -26.13 -19.82
CA ALA A 376 -2.58 -26.14 -19.64
C ALA A 376 -1.92 -24.92 -20.32
N LEU A 377 -0.99 -24.30 -19.61
CA LEU A 377 -0.04 -23.32 -20.17
C LEU A 377 1.26 -24.06 -20.47
N ASP A 378 1.30 -24.68 -21.64
CA ASP A 378 2.54 -24.98 -22.33
C ASP A 378 2.30 -24.66 -23.81
N ASP A 379 3.32 -24.15 -24.49
CA ASP A 379 3.37 -23.85 -25.93
C ASP A 379 3.00 -22.43 -26.38
N VAL A 380 3.86 -21.45 -26.04
CA VAL A 380 4.14 -20.33 -26.96
C VAL A 380 5.64 -20.01 -26.93
N ASP A 381 6.46 -20.90 -27.49
CA ASP A 381 7.83 -20.53 -27.85
C ASP A 381 8.27 -21.23 -29.14
N ARG A 382 7.90 -20.63 -30.29
CA ARG A 382 8.56 -20.89 -31.57
C ARG A 382 8.43 -19.71 -32.54
N PRO A 383 9.54 -19.22 -33.13
CA PRO A 383 9.50 -18.08 -34.03
C PRO A 383 9.10 -18.50 -35.45
N ARG A 384 8.24 -17.71 -36.11
CA ARG A 384 8.02 -17.80 -37.57
C ARG A 384 8.52 -16.55 -38.29
N GLN A 385 9.31 -16.81 -39.32
CA GLN A 385 10.00 -15.87 -40.20
C GLN A 385 9.07 -15.13 -41.18
N MET A 386 9.41 -13.85 -41.38
CA MET A 386 9.36 -13.02 -42.60
C MET A 386 8.08 -12.91 -43.45
N MET A 387 7.63 -11.65 -43.61
CA MET A 387 7.44 -11.04 -44.94
C MET A 387 7.95 -9.59 -44.94
N ARG A 388 8.67 -9.24 -46.01
CA ARG A 388 9.12 -7.88 -46.36
C ARG A 388 8.05 -7.22 -47.23
N LEU A 389 7.77 -5.94 -47.01
CA LEU A 389 7.27 -5.03 -48.05
C LEU A 389 7.86 -3.62 -47.88
N SER A 390 7.79 -2.87 -48.97
CA SER A 390 8.82 -2.01 -49.55
C SER A 390 8.74 -0.51 -49.22
N SER A 391 9.86 0.14 -49.51
CA SER A 391 10.24 1.56 -49.42
C SER A 391 9.36 2.57 -50.18
N GLY A 392 9.23 3.78 -49.59
CA GLY A 392 8.82 5.04 -50.23
C GLY A 392 9.50 6.26 -49.57
N PRO A 393 9.62 7.42 -50.24
CA PRO A 393 10.81 8.29 -50.24
C PRO A 393 10.83 9.43 -49.17
N PRO A 394 11.95 10.17 -49.00
CA PRO A 394 12.19 11.01 -47.83
C PRO A 394 11.68 12.45 -48.02
N VAL A 395 11.09 13.03 -46.97
CA VAL A 395 10.72 14.45 -46.92
C VAL A 395 11.63 15.22 -45.96
N GLN A 396 12.02 16.40 -46.43
CA GLN A 396 13.12 17.24 -45.97
C GLN A 396 12.86 17.95 -44.64
N LYS A 397 13.95 18.10 -43.88
CA LYS A 397 14.06 18.93 -42.66
C LYS A 397 13.81 20.41 -42.99
N LYS A 398 12.84 21.04 -42.33
CA LYS A 398 12.79 22.51 -42.19
C LYS A 398 13.30 22.91 -40.81
N LYS A 399 14.19 23.91 -40.84
CA LYS A 399 14.81 24.58 -39.70
C LYS A 399 13.83 25.64 -39.19
N ASP A 400 13.37 25.52 -37.95
CA ASP A 400 12.61 26.60 -37.33
C ASP A 400 13.53 27.62 -36.64
N HIS A 401 13.25 28.87 -36.97
CA HIS A 401 13.90 30.07 -36.49
C HIS A 401 13.46 30.39 -35.06
N ARG A 402 14.42 30.82 -34.25
CA ARG A 402 14.25 31.32 -32.88
C ARG A 402 13.98 32.83 -32.93
N PRO A 403 12.92 33.38 -32.30
CA PRO A 403 12.82 34.82 -32.09
C PRO A 403 13.49 35.22 -30.76
N HIS A 404 14.29 36.27 -30.84
CA HIS A 404 14.86 37.05 -29.74
C HIS A 404 13.74 37.76 -28.95
N ILE A 405 13.82 37.73 -27.61
CA ILE A 405 13.06 38.63 -26.71
C ILE A 405 14.05 39.61 -26.08
N PRO A 406 13.81 40.94 -26.10
CA PRO A 406 14.72 41.93 -25.54
C PRO A 406 14.56 42.11 -24.03
N GLN A 407 15.69 42.25 -23.34
CA GLN A 407 15.82 42.71 -21.95
C GLN A 407 15.44 44.18 -21.83
N ARG A 408 14.70 44.57 -20.78
CA ARG A 408 14.75 45.92 -20.21
C ARG A 408 14.50 45.98 -18.69
N HIS A 409 15.53 46.50 -18.03
CA HIS A 409 15.59 47.45 -16.90
C HIS A 409 15.03 47.12 -15.51
N SER A 410 16.00 47.10 -14.59
CA SER A 410 15.97 47.43 -13.18
C SER A 410 15.27 48.75 -12.84
N VAL A 411 14.47 48.74 -11.77
CA VAL A 411 14.15 49.94 -10.97
C VAL A 411 14.27 49.59 -9.49
N GLN A 412 15.02 50.41 -8.76
CA GLN A 412 15.25 50.32 -7.32
C GLN A 412 14.08 50.93 -6.51
N ARG A 413 13.76 50.24 -5.42
CA ARG A 413 13.19 50.65 -4.11
C ARG A 413 12.47 51.99 -3.98
N THR A 414 11.25 51.91 -3.42
CA THR A 414 10.84 52.76 -2.29
C THR A 414 10.05 51.95 -1.27
N SER A 415 10.46 52.07 -0.01
CA SER A 415 9.82 51.58 1.21
C SER A 415 8.46 52.22 1.47
N ARG A 416 7.47 51.45 1.91
CA ARG A 416 6.48 51.88 2.91
C ARG A 416 5.82 50.69 3.60
N SER A 417 5.75 50.82 4.91
CA SER A 417 5.20 49.94 5.93
C SER A 417 3.69 49.72 5.79
N GLY A 418 3.25 48.53 6.16
CA GLY A 418 1.83 48.18 6.36
C GLY A 418 1.53 46.79 5.82
N TYR A 419 2.05 45.75 6.46
CA TYR A 419 1.60 44.38 6.20
C TYR A 419 0.57 44.05 7.28
N ASP A 420 -0.71 44.08 6.88
CA ASP A 420 -1.77 43.41 7.62
C ASP A 420 -1.52 41.90 7.55
N ASP A 421 -1.45 41.30 8.73
CA ASP A 421 -1.27 39.88 8.96
C ASP A 421 -2.57 39.13 8.62
N ASN A 422 -2.81 38.93 7.33
CA ASN A 422 -3.87 38.01 6.85
C ASN A 422 -3.33 36.58 6.80
N THR A 423 -2.90 36.05 7.95
CA THR A 423 -2.83 34.60 8.14
C THR A 423 -4.26 34.08 8.24
N VAL A 424 -4.75 33.49 7.15
CA VAL A 424 -6.01 32.72 7.18
C VAL A 424 -5.84 31.60 8.21
N SER A 425 -6.76 31.50 9.17
CA SER A 425 -6.63 30.58 10.28
C SER A 425 -6.82 29.14 9.81
N ARG A 426 -6.27 28.18 10.56
CA ARG A 426 -6.52 26.74 10.33
C ARG A 426 -8.02 26.40 10.31
N GLU A 427 -8.86 27.17 11.00
CA GLU A 427 -10.32 26.99 11.00
C GLU A 427 -10.95 27.41 9.67
N GLU A 428 -10.41 28.41 9.00
CA GLU A 428 -10.90 28.86 7.69
C GLU A 428 -10.58 27.85 6.58
N LEU A 429 -9.42 27.18 6.63
CA LEU A 429 -9.09 26.06 5.73
C LEU A 429 -9.98 24.83 5.95
N VAL A 430 -10.32 24.53 7.21
CA VAL A 430 -11.33 23.51 7.55
C VAL A 430 -12.71 23.92 7.04
N GLY A 431 -13.07 25.21 7.11
CA GLY A 431 -14.29 25.76 6.52
C GLY A 431 -14.35 25.59 5.00
N LEU A 432 -13.24 25.84 4.31
CA LEU A 432 -13.14 25.68 2.86
C LEU A 432 -13.22 24.20 2.44
N TYR A 433 -12.60 23.30 3.20
CA TYR A 433 -12.76 21.86 3.04
C TYR A 433 -14.24 21.43 3.17
N ARG A 434 -14.95 21.90 4.21
CA ARG A 434 -16.38 21.62 4.39
C ARG A 434 -17.20 22.12 3.19
N GLN A 435 -16.93 23.34 2.72
CA GLN A 435 -17.61 23.91 1.56
C GLN A 435 -17.38 23.06 0.30
N LEU A 436 -16.14 22.64 0.04
CA LEU A 436 -15.80 21.82 -1.12
C LEU A 436 -16.38 20.39 -1.02
N LYS A 437 -16.45 19.82 0.19
CA LYS A 437 -17.10 18.53 0.42
C LYS A 437 -18.61 18.63 0.20
N GLN A 438 -19.26 19.68 0.71
CA GLN A 438 -20.68 19.93 0.51
C GLN A 438 -21.03 20.15 -0.98
N MET A 439 -20.19 20.88 -1.71
CA MET A 439 -20.34 21.06 -3.16
C MET A 439 -20.24 19.74 -3.97
N LYS A 440 -19.58 18.71 -3.42
CA LYS A 440 -19.56 17.36 -4.02
C LYS A 440 -20.73 16.48 -3.60
N VAL A 441 -21.36 16.76 -2.46
CA VAL A 441 -22.60 16.08 -2.02
C VAL A 441 -23.80 16.62 -2.79
N ASP A 442 -23.79 17.92 -3.11
CA ASP A 442 -24.87 18.58 -3.86
C ASP A 442 -24.68 18.54 -5.39
N GLY A 443 -23.54 18.03 -5.86
CA GLY A 443 -23.19 17.93 -7.28
C GLY A 443 -23.15 16.47 -7.73
N ASP A 444 -24.22 16.05 -8.42
CA ASP A 444 -24.34 14.78 -9.13
C ASP A 444 -23.03 14.33 -9.78
N VAL A 445 -22.78 13.01 -9.66
CA VAL A 445 -21.88 12.24 -10.52
C VAL A 445 -22.43 12.27 -11.95
N ALA A 446 -22.26 13.39 -12.64
CA ALA A 446 -22.54 13.53 -14.06
C ALA A 446 -21.59 14.58 -14.65
N ALA A 447 -20.71 14.09 -15.53
CA ALA A 447 -19.82 14.83 -16.42
C ALA A 447 -18.57 15.51 -15.82
N ALA A 448 -17.47 14.75 -15.79
CA ALA A 448 -16.13 15.21 -16.17
C ALA A 448 -15.23 14.02 -16.54
#